data_AF-A0A2E5WY94-F1
#
_entry.id   AF-A0A2E5WY94-F1
#
_cell.length_a   1.000
_cell.length_b   1.000
_cell.length_c   1.000
_cell.angle_alpha   90.00
_cell.angle_beta   90.00
_cell.angle_gamma   90.00
#
_symmetry.space_group_name_H-M   'P 1'
#
loop_
_entity.id
_entity.type
_entity.pdbx_description
1 polymer ?
#
loop_
_entity_poly.entity_id
_entity_poly.type
_entity_poly.pdbx_seq_one_letter_code
_entity_poly.pdbx_strand_id
1 'polypeptide(L)'
;MKPQLEKKKVKKVIIRKCHVCGQVVESHVEQDKCCGCGKSFLPLNYFDKIHGDKNQSFSELFERSDDLHEEDMISGIYVLW
;
A
#
# COMPACT_ATOMS: atom_id res chain seq x y z
N MET A 1 39.14 -5.20 15.29
CA MET A 1 37.93 -4.38 15.49
C MET A 1 37.17 -4.31 14.17
N LYS A 2 35.96 -4.87 14.09
CA LYS A 2 35.12 -4.77 12.87
C LYS A 2 34.41 -3.41 12.89
N PRO A 3 34.46 -2.61 11.81
CA PRO A 3 33.75 -1.34 11.77
C PRO A 3 32.23 -1.60 11.80
N GLN A 4 31.54 -0.99 12.76
CA GLN A 4 30.08 -1.00 12.79
C GLN A 4 29.58 -0.05 11.70
N LEU A 5 28.96 -0.60 10.66
CA LEU A 5 28.24 0.18 9.64
C LEU A 5 26.98 0.78 10.28
N GLU A 6 27.01 2.07 10.58
CA GLU A 6 25.82 2.81 10.96
C GLU A 6 24.81 2.79 9.81
N LYS A 7 23.66 2.14 10.02
CA LYS A 7 22.56 2.15 9.05
C LYS A 7 22.01 3.58 8.95
N LYS A 8 22.37 4.30 7.90
CA LYS A 8 21.71 5.58 7.55
C LYS A 8 20.20 5.35 7.47
N LYS A 9 19.43 6.05 8.31
CA LYS A 9 17.96 6.06 8.22
C LYS A 9 17.56 6.71 6.90
N VAL A 10 17.23 5.89 5.90
CA VAL A 10 16.66 6.36 4.63
C VAL A 10 15.27 6.91 4.94
N LYS A 11 15.10 8.24 4.79
CA LYS A 11 13.78 8.87 4.91
C LYS A 11 12.94 8.39 3.74
N LYS A 12 11.81 7.74 4.03
CA LYS A 12 10.86 7.34 2.99
C LYS A 12 10.29 8.61 2.32
N VAL A 13 10.21 8.58 0.99
CA VAL A 13 9.58 9.61 0.16
C VAL A 13 8.33 9.00 -0.45
N ILE A 14 7.23 9.75 -0.43
CA ILE A 14 5.99 9.40 -1.09
C ILE A 14 6.00 10.05 -2.47
N ILE A 15 5.80 9.24 -3.50
CA ILE A 15 5.74 9.70 -4.90
C ILE A 15 4.32 9.44 -5.41
N ARG A 16 3.66 10.48 -5.95
CA ARG A 16 2.31 10.39 -6.52
C ARG A 16 2.30 10.98 -7.93
N LYS A 17 1.63 10.31 -8.86
CA LYS A 17 1.38 10.84 -10.21
C LYS A 17 -0.11 11.16 -10.37
N CYS A 18 -0.42 12.36 -10.85
CA CYS A 18 -1.79 12.74 -11.16
C CYS A 18 -2.29 12.03 -12.43
N HIS A 19 -3.42 11.33 -12.35
CA HIS A 19 -4.03 10.68 -13.51
C HIS A 19 -4.71 11.66 -14.47
N VAL A 20 -5.00 12.89 -14.02
CA VAL A 20 -5.63 13.93 -14.85
C VAL A 20 -4.59 14.71 -15.66
N CYS A 21 -3.60 15.30 -15.00
CA CYS A 21 -2.62 16.18 -15.66
C CYS A 21 -1.21 15.60 -15.77
N GLY A 22 -0.95 14.40 -15.26
CA GLY A 22 0.36 13.75 -15.34
C GLY A 22 1.43 14.27 -14.37
N GLN A 23 1.18 15.36 -13.64
CA GLN A 23 2.11 15.93 -12.66
C GLN A 23 2.57 14.90 -11.63
N VAL A 24 3.88 14.84 -11.41
CA VAL A 24 4.50 14.02 -10.35
C VAL A 24 4.75 14.88 -9.13
N VAL A 25 4.43 14.35 -7.95
CA VAL A 25 4.60 15.01 -6.65
C VAL A 25 5.41 14.09 -5.75
N GLU A 26 6.53 14.61 -5.27
CA GLU A 26 7.41 13.96 -4.30
C GLU A 26 7.30 14.69 -2.97
N SER A 27 7.00 13.99 -1.89
CA SER A 27 6.85 14.61 -0.57
C SER A 27 7.14 13.61 0.55
N HIS A 28 7.53 14.14 1.71
CA HIS A 28 7.62 13.35 2.94
C HIS A 28 6.27 13.27 3.69
N VAL A 29 5.27 14.03 3.23
CA VAL A 29 3.91 14.04 3.78
C VAL A 29 2.94 13.69 2.66
N GLU A 30 1.93 12.89 2.98
CA GLU A 30 0.89 12.53 2.03
C GLU A 30 0.17 13.79 1.52
N GLN A 31 0.08 13.93 0.19
CA GLN A 31 -0.59 15.07 -0.43
C GLN A 31 -2.03 14.70 -0.78
N ASP A 32 -2.97 15.57 -0.38
CA ASP A 32 -4.40 15.39 -0.63
C ASP A 32 -4.84 15.81 -2.03
N LYS A 33 -4.08 16.70 -2.67
CA LYS A 33 -4.40 17.26 -3.99
C LYS A 33 -3.16 17.40 -4.87
N CYS A 34 -3.37 17.34 -6.18
CA CYS A 34 -2.34 17.62 -7.17
C CYS A 34 -1.99 19.11 -7.15
N CYS A 35 -0.70 19.45 -7.07
CA CYS A 35 -0.23 20.83 -7.14
C CYS A 35 -0.39 21.48 -8.53
N GLY A 36 -0.53 20.68 -9.59
CA GLY A 36 -0.68 21.18 -10.96
C GLY A 36 -2.13 21.52 -11.34
N CYS A 37 -3.09 20.65 -11.01
CA CYS A 37 -4.49 20.83 -11.43
C CYS A 37 -5.51 20.86 -10.28
N GLY A 38 -5.06 20.81 -9.02
CA GLY A 38 -5.94 20.84 -7.85
C GLY A 38 -6.80 19.60 -7.63
N LYS A 39 -6.73 18.59 -8.51
CA LYS A 39 -7.48 17.34 -8.38
C LYS A 39 -7.13 16.63 -7.08
N SER A 40 -8.15 16.24 -6.31
CA SER A 40 -7.96 15.41 -5.11
C SER A 40 -7.42 14.03 -5.45
N PHE A 41 -6.42 13.62 -4.68
CA PHE A 41 -5.93 12.26 -4.65
C PHE A 41 -6.79 11.39 -3.74
N LEU A 42 -6.87 10.09 -4.05
CA LEU A 42 -7.38 9.11 -3.10
C LEU A 42 -6.37 8.90 -1.97
N PRO A 43 -6.78 8.78 -0.70
CA PRO A 43 -5.87 8.43 0.38
C PRO A 43 -5.08 7.15 0.08
N LEU A 44 -3.79 7.13 0.40
CA LEU A 44 -3.00 5.91 0.51
C LEU A 44 -3.61 5.05 1.61
N ASN A 45 -3.71 3.74 1.37
CA ASN A 45 -4.38 2.79 2.28
C ASN A 45 -5.82 3.24 2.59
N TYR A 46 -6.55 3.72 1.58
CA TYR A 46 -7.94 4.19 1.73
C TYR A 46 -8.82 3.20 2.48
N PHE A 47 -8.72 1.91 2.12
CA PHE A 47 -9.49 0.86 2.76
C PHE A 47 -9.22 0.81 4.26
N ASP A 48 -7.96 0.69 4.69
CA ASP A 48 -7.61 0.68 6.12
C ASP A 48 -8.05 1.95 6.85
N LYS A 49 -7.96 3.12 6.19
CA LYS A 49 -8.32 4.41 6.80
C LYS A 49 -9.82 4.62 6.95
N ILE A 50 -10.65 4.06 6.08
CA ILE A 50 -12.09 4.33 6.01
C ILE A 50 -12.94 3.12 6.43
N HIS A 51 -12.48 1.91 6.11
CA HIS A 51 -13.19 0.65 6.30
C HIS A 51 -12.45 -0.33 7.21
N GLY A 52 -11.16 -0.07 7.52
CA GLY A 52 -10.41 -0.90 8.45
C GLY A 52 -11.05 -0.88 9.82
N ASP A 53 -11.68 -1.99 10.20
CA ASP A 53 -12.13 -2.18 11.56
C ASP A 53 -10.89 -2.22 12.45
N LYS A 54 -10.76 -1.28 13.39
CA LYS A 54 -9.55 -1.17 14.24
C LYS A 54 -9.29 -2.44 15.06
N ASN A 55 -10.31 -3.30 15.16
CA ASN A 55 -10.31 -4.50 15.97
C ASN A 55 -10.03 -5.79 15.18
N GLN A 56 -9.92 -5.74 13.84
CA GLN A 56 -9.65 -6.93 13.03
C GLN A 56 -8.27 -6.80 12.38
N SER A 57 -7.32 -7.63 12.81
CA SER A 57 -5.98 -7.59 12.21
C SER A 57 -6.04 -8.23 10.85
N PHE A 58 -5.70 -7.49 9.78
CA PHE A 58 -5.67 -8.03 8.42
C PHE A 58 -4.83 -9.30 8.29
N SER A 59 -3.81 -9.47 9.15
CA SER A 59 -3.01 -10.69 9.23
C SER A 59 -3.80 -11.94 9.62
N GLU A 60 -4.91 -11.79 10.35
CA GLU A 60 -5.78 -12.89 10.78
C GLU A 60 -6.64 -13.43 9.63
N LEU A 61 -6.68 -12.75 8.49
CA LEU A 61 -7.39 -13.20 7.28
C LEU A 61 -6.54 -14.15 6.41
N PHE A 62 -5.30 -14.44 6.81
CA PHE A 62 -4.38 -15.30 6.07
C PHE A 62 -3.98 -16.50 6.92
N GLU A 63 -3.96 -17.66 6.29
CA GLU A 63 -3.40 -18.89 6.85
C GLU A 63 -1.97 -19.09 6.32
N ARG A 64 -1.14 -19.88 7.03
CA ARG A 64 0.16 -20.28 6.50
C ARG A 64 -0.04 -21.30 5.39
N SER A 65 0.87 -21.32 4.42
CA SER A 65 0.82 -22.29 3.33
C SER A 65 0.85 -23.74 3.79
N ASP A 66 1.51 -24.00 4.91
CA ASP A 66 1.63 -25.34 5.50
C ASP A 66 0.31 -25.83 6.11
N ASP A 67 -0.61 -24.90 6.41
CA ASP A 67 -1.90 -25.16 7.06
C ASP A 67 -3.08 -25.14 6.05
N LEU A 68 -2.81 -24.91 4.76
CA LEU A 68 -3.84 -24.94 3.70
C LEU A 68 -4.22 -26.38 3.36
N HIS A 69 -5.52 -26.68 3.38
CA HIS A 69 -6.04 -27.95 2.88
C HIS A 69 -6.32 -27.89 1.37
N GLU A 70 -6.42 -29.05 0.72
CA GLU A 70 -6.66 -29.14 -0.73
C GLU A 70 -7.99 -28.47 -1.13
N GLU A 71 -8.96 -28.47 -0.23
CA GLU A 71 -10.27 -27.82 -0.39
C GLU A 71 -10.21 -26.28 -0.34
N ASP A 72 -9.19 -25.69 0.27
CA ASP A 72 -8.95 -24.24 0.29
C ASP A 72 -8.28 -23.76 -1.01
N MET A 73 -7.79 -24.68 -1.84
CA MET A 73 -7.01 -24.35 -3.01
C MET A 73 -7.88 -23.87 -4.17
N ILE A 74 -7.70 -22.62 -4.57
CA ILE A 74 -8.31 -22.08 -5.78
C ILE A 74 -7.62 -22.71 -7.01
N SER A 75 -8.24 -23.74 -7.58
CA SER A 75 -7.73 -24.50 -8.74
C SER A 75 -7.81 -23.76 -10.08
N GLY A 76 -8.50 -22.63 -10.11
CA GLY A 76 -8.58 -21.77 -11.28
C GLY A 76 -9.33 -20.48 -10.99
N ILE A 77 -8.94 -19.42 -11.69
CA ILE A 77 -9.65 -18.14 -11.69
C ILE A 77 -10.17 -17.91 -13.12
N TYR A 78 -11.48 -17.82 -13.27
CA TYR A 78 -12.10 -17.47 -14.54
C TYR A 78 -12.73 -16.09 -14.41
N VAL A 79 -12.29 -15.15 -15.24
CA VAL A 79 -12.80 -13.78 -15.25
C VAL A 79 -13.71 -13.61 -16.45
N LEU A 80 -14.99 -13.37 -16.20
CA LEU A 80 -15.93 -12.88 -17.20
C LEU A 80 -15.74 -11.38 -17.31
N TRP A 81 -15.15 -10.93 -18.40
CA TRP A 81 -15.07 -9.51 -18.78
C TRP A 81 -16.34 -9.10 -19.52
#